data_AF-A0A7C5L9R0-F1
#
_entry.id   AF-A0A7C5L9R0-F1
#
_cell.length_a   1.000
_cell.length_b   1.000
_cell.length_c   1.000
_cell.angle_alpha   90.00
_cell.angle_beta   90.00
_cell.angle_gamma   90.00
#
_symmetry.space_group_name_H-M   'P 1'
#
loop_
_entity.id
_entity.type
_entity.pdbx_description
1 polymer ?
#
loop_
_entity_poly.entity_id
_entity_poly.type
_entity_poly.pdbx_seq_one_letter_code
_entity_poly.pdbx_strand_id
1 'polypeptide(L)'
;CGTGLSSHEVAQGYRRVEDPSISVRMRIASDADSNYKQELPGKTALLTWTTTPWTLPANVALAVAADATYVEVEIEGERLIVAKDLAESAIGGDYRLVRGFPGADLIGLAYEPPYRLIDDPRAYRVHSADFVNMEEGTGIVHTAPAFGEDDYNLGREKDLPFFHPVDLSGKFTDEFPLCAGTFVKEADREIVDDLKERGLLYRYAPYEHDYPFCWRCDTPLLYYAMDSWYIKTTAVKDELIENNRKINWYPMHVGEGRLGDFLENLKDWALSRDRYWGTPLNLWVCDACGETVAVGSRKELVDLAIDPDLARTVELHRPYIDRVELRCPKCGGAMRRVPNVIDTWFDSGSMHTAQWHYPFENEDEFKENFPADFISEGVDQTRGWFYTLLATSTILYGLPAFKNCVVTGLGLDENGVKMSKSKGNVIDPWDLIGKYGADTLRWYLYSSSAPWKSKRLGEEDVKEPLYKFLDTLKNSYDFFALYASIDRFDPARDRGGAPTVLDRWILSRLSSTTAEVVAALDSYDVVSPAAALERFVDELSNWYIRTSRR
;
A
#
# COMPACT_ATOMS: atom_id res chain seq x y z
N CYS A 1 0.98 8.64 14.25
CA CYS A 1 -0.07 9.42 13.52
C CYS A 1 -1.46 9.34 14.16
N GLY A 2 -1.77 8.28 14.92
CA GLY A 2 -3.03 8.17 15.69
C GLY A 2 -4.27 8.06 14.80
N THR A 3 -4.18 7.34 13.69
CA THR A 3 -5.25 7.20 12.69
C THR A 3 -5.13 5.84 12.01
N GLY A 4 -6.27 5.29 11.58
CA GLY A 4 -6.32 4.12 10.70
C GLY A 4 -5.67 4.40 9.34
N LEU A 5 -5.20 3.34 8.68
CA LEU A 5 -4.57 3.38 7.35
C LEU A 5 -5.26 2.38 6.43
N SER A 6 -5.19 2.64 5.13
CA SER A 6 -5.69 1.74 4.09
C SER A 6 -4.69 0.62 3.73
N SER A 7 -5.18 -0.47 3.14
CA SER A 7 -4.34 -1.60 2.72
C SER A 7 -3.23 -1.18 1.73
N HIS A 8 -3.52 -0.25 0.82
CA HIS A 8 -2.56 0.25 -0.16
C HIS A 8 -1.52 1.21 0.46
N GLU A 9 -1.82 1.88 1.55
CA GLU A 9 -0.81 2.60 2.35
C GLU A 9 0.09 1.65 3.14
N VAL A 10 -0.48 0.61 3.76
CA VAL A 10 0.28 -0.40 4.50
C VAL A 10 1.27 -1.13 3.59
N ALA A 11 0.84 -1.48 2.37
CA ALA A 11 1.68 -2.14 1.35
C ALA A 11 2.92 -1.33 0.93
N GLN A 12 2.96 -0.01 1.18
CA GLN A 12 4.11 0.83 0.85
C GLN A 12 5.19 0.85 1.94
N GLY A 13 4.89 0.31 3.13
CA GLY A 13 5.70 0.51 4.34
C GLY A 13 6.48 -0.71 4.82
N TYR A 14 6.37 -1.86 4.16
CA TYR A 14 7.01 -3.10 4.62
C TYR A 14 8.54 -3.03 4.61
N ARG A 15 9.15 -3.58 5.67
CA ARG A 15 10.60 -3.71 5.83
C ARG A 15 10.91 -5.00 6.58
N ARG A 16 12.04 -5.61 6.22
CA ARG A 16 12.60 -6.72 7.00
C ARG A 16 13.07 -6.22 8.36
N VAL A 17 12.60 -6.85 9.42
CA VAL A 17 12.96 -6.58 10.82
C VAL A 17 13.23 -7.88 11.56
N GLU A 18 13.94 -7.77 12.67
CA GLU A 18 14.12 -8.85 13.64
C GLU A 18 13.23 -8.57 14.84
N ASP A 19 12.20 -9.39 15.04
CA ASP A 19 11.27 -9.31 16.18
C ASP A 19 11.46 -10.53 17.10
N PRO A 20 11.08 -10.42 18.39
CA PRO A 20 11.10 -11.56 19.31
C PRO A 20 10.03 -12.60 18.91
N SER A 21 10.46 -13.82 18.61
CA SER A 21 9.57 -14.98 18.47
C SER A 21 9.62 -15.80 19.75
N ILE A 22 8.49 -15.89 20.44
CA ILE A 22 8.37 -16.61 21.71
C ILE A 22 7.34 -17.71 21.66
N SER A 23 7.61 -18.77 22.42
CA SER A 23 6.62 -19.79 22.74
C SER A 23 6.25 -19.69 24.21
N VAL A 24 4.94 -19.69 24.51
CA VAL A 24 4.42 -19.45 25.87
C VAL A 24 3.56 -20.62 26.31
N ARG A 25 3.81 -21.11 27.52
CA ARG A 25 3.04 -22.16 28.19
C ARG A 25 1.74 -21.58 28.72
N MET A 26 0.62 -22.00 28.15
CA MET A 26 -0.72 -21.71 28.67
C MET A 26 -1.21 -22.92 29.47
N ARG A 27 -1.05 -22.88 30.79
CA ARG A 27 -1.37 -24.03 31.66
C ARG A 27 -2.85 -24.34 31.57
N ILE A 28 -3.20 -25.62 31.48
CA ILE A 28 -4.60 -26.03 31.45
C ILE A 28 -5.21 -25.79 32.83
N ALA A 29 -6.33 -25.08 32.87
CA ALA A 29 -7.12 -24.90 34.08
C ALA A 29 -8.07 -26.10 34.25
N SER A 30 -8.43 -26.42 35.49
CA SER A 30 -9.38 -27.51 35.76
C SER A 30 -10.74 -27.18 35.15
N ASP A 31 -11.21 -28.05 34.25
CA ASP A 31 -12.49 -27.88 33.57
C ASP A 31 -13.25 -29.23 33.51
N ALA A 32 -14.26 -29.37 34.38
CA ALA A 32 -15.04 -30.59 34.50
C ALA A 32 -15.91 -30.88 33.27
N ASP A 33 -16.21 -29.85 32.48
CA ASP A 33 -17.09 -29.92 31.31
C ASP A 33 -16.32 -30.11 30.00
N SER A 34 -14.98 -30.05 30.03
CA SER A 34 -14.15 -30.27 28.85
C SER A 34 -14.23 -31.71 28.34
N ASN A 35 -14.15 -31.88 27.01
CA ASN A 35 -13.98 -33.18 26.37
C ASN A 35 -12.58 -33.78 26.62
N TYR A 36 -11.62 -32.95 27.02
CA TYR A 36 -10.30 -33.36 27.49
C TYR A 36 -10.39 -33.96 28.92
N LYS A 37 -10.99 -35.15 29.05
CA LYS A 37 -11.33 -35.79 30.34
C LYS A 37 -10.23 -36.67 30.94
N GLN A 38 -8.96 -36.27 30.89
CA GLN A 38 -7.88 -37.08 31.48
C GLN A 38 -7.04 -36.29 32.49
N GLU A 39 -6.47 -37.04 33.45
CA GLU A 39 -5.74 -36.53 34.62
C GLU A 39 -5.01 -35.24 34.26
N LEU A 40 -5.37 -34.16 34.96
CA LEU A 40 -4.69 -32.89 34.89
C LEU A 40 -3.48 -33.00 35.82
N PRO A 41 -2.28 -33.44 35.40
CA PRO A 41 -1.12 -33.03 36.16
C PRO A 41 -1.11 -31.50 36.02
N GLY A 42 -0.93 -30.78 37.12
CA GLY A 42 -0.72 -29.32 37.14
C GLY A 42 0.58 -28.87 36.43
N LYS A 43 0.99 -29.61 35.40
CA LYS A 43 2.17 -29.48 34.56
C LYS A 43 1.86 -29.64 33.06
N THR A 44 0.59 -29.76 32.65
CA THR A 44 0.22 -29.78 31.22
C THR A 44 -0.09 -28.36 30.73
N ALA A 45 0.52 -27.95 29.64
CA ALA A 45 0.26 -26.65 29.02
C ALA A 45 0.00 -26.77 27.52
N LEU A 46 -0.90 -25.92 27.02
CA LEU A 46 -1.05 -25.63 25.60
C LEU A 46 0.13 -24.73 25.22
N LEU A 47 0.96 -25.15 24.28
CA LEU A 47 2.09 -24.35 23.84
C LEU A 47 1.65 -23.41 22.73
N THR A 48 1.68 -22.11 23.00
CA THR A 48 1.34 -21.07 22.02
C THR A 48 2.61 -20.45 21.45
N TRP A 49 2.48 -19.79 20.30
CA TRP A 49 3.57 -19.05 19.66
C TRP A 49 3.10 -17.66 19.23
N THR A 50 3.99 -16.66 19.35
CA THR A 50 3.74 -15.30 18.87
C THR A 50 5.05 -14.58 18.54
N THR A 51 5.00 -13.68 17.56
CA THR A 51 6.05 -12.70 17.24
C THR A 51 5.76 -11.33 17.85
N THR A 52 4.65 -11.18 18.58
CA THR A 52 4.19 -9.93 19.18
C THR A 52 3.87 -10.10 20.67
N PRO A 53 4.88 -10.28 21.55
CA PRO A 53 4.68 -10.45 22.98
C PRO A 53 3.76 -9.39 23.62
N TRP A 54 3.84 -8.15 23.17
CA TRP A 54 2.99 -7.04 23.61
C TRP A 54 1.49 -7.25 23.46
N THR A 55 1.04 -8.21 22.65
CA THR A 55 -0.39 -8.53 22.50
C THR A 55 -0.89 -9.52 23.56
N LEU A 56 0.00 -10.22 24.27
CA LEU A 56 -0.36 -11.22 25.28
C LEU A 56 -1.21 -10.68 26.46
N PRO A 57 -1.02 -9.43 26.94
CA PRO A 57 -1.93 -8.84 27.92
C PRO A 57 -3.39 -8.77 27.45
N ALA A 58 -3.64 -8.69 26.15
CA ALA A 58 -4.98 -8.69 25.58
C ALA A 58 -5.49 -10.08 25.16
N ASN A 59 -4.80 -11.15 25.56
CA ASN A 59 -5.27 -12.50 25.29
C ASN A 59 -6.60 -12.77 26.00
N VAL A 60 -7.58 -13.30 25.26
CA VAL A 60 -8.90 -13.70 25.80
C VAL A 60 -9.32 -15.10 25.38
N ALA A 61 -8.66 -15.72 24.41
CA ALA A 61 -8.92 -17.08 23.96
C ALA A 61 -7.67 -17.72 23.34
N LEU A 62 -7.73 -19.03 23.09
CA LEU A 62 -6.81 -19.73 22.20
C LEU A 62 -7.58 -20.30 21.02
N ALA A 63 -6.95 -20.34 19.85
CA ALA A 63 -7.54 -20.90 18.63
C ALA A 63 -6.79 -22.16 18.17
N VAL A 64 -7.55 -23.18 17.76
CA VAL A 64 -7.06 -24.46 17.21
C VAL A 64 -7.87 -24.84 15.96
N ALA A 65 -7.27 -25.57 15.02
CA ALA A 65 -8.05 -26.17 13.93
C ALA A 65 -8.73 -27.45 14.44
N ALA A 66 -10.05 -27.56 14.27
CA ALA A 66 -10.81 -28.65 14.87
C ALA A 66 -10.49 -30.03 14.28
N ASP A 67 -10.16 -30.08 13.00
CA ASP A 67 -9.88 -31.28 12.21
C ASP A 67 -8.41 -31.71 12.23
N ALA A 68 -7.50 -30.81 12.63
CA ALA A 68 -6.08 -31.12 12.76
C ALA A 68 -5.79 -32.08 13.92
N THR A 69 -4.69 -32.82 13.80
CA THR A 69 -4.24 -33.72 14.87
C THR A 69 -3.26 -33.00 15.80
N TYR A 70 -3.57 -33.01 17.08
CA TYR A 70 -2.71 -32.52 18.15
C TYR A 70 -2.11 -33.68 18.93
N VAL A 71 -0.97 -33.43 19.56
CA VAL A 71 -0.25 -34.40 20.38
C VAL A 71 0.08 -33.82 21.74
N GLU A 72 -0.01 -34.69 22.74
CA GLU A 72 0.56 -34.44 24.06
C GLU A 72 1.94 -35.11 24.11
N VAL A 73 2.96 -34.32 24.40
CA VAL A 73 4.34 -34.78 24.52
C VAL A 73 4.86 -34.56 25.92
N GLU A 74 5.79 -35.41 26.35
CA GLU A 74 6.50 -35.27 27.61
C GLU A 74 7.97 -34.97 27.34
N ILE A 75 8.44 -33.84 27.88
CA ILE A 75 9.82 -33.36 27.79
C ILE A 75 10.25 -32.89 29.17
N GLU A 76 11.41 -33.32 29.65
CA GLU A 76 11.99 -32.91 30.95
C GLU A 76 11.01 -32.96 32.16
N GLY A 77 10.02 -33.85 32.12
CA GLY A 77 9.03 -34.02 33.20
C GLY A 77 7.88 -33.01 33.20
N GLU A 78 7.73 -32.21 32.14
CA GLU A 78 6.52 -31.43 31.82
C GLU A 78 5.77 -32.00 30.62
N ARG A 79 4.49 -31.64 30.48
CA ARG A 79 3.65 -32.08 29.35
C ARG A 79 3.19 -30.89 28.51
N LEU A 80 3.34 -31.00 27.21
CA LEU A 80 3.01 -29.92 26.27
C LEU A 80 2.08 -30.44 25.18
N ILE A 81 1.10 -29.60 24.82
CA ILE A 81 0.20 -29.86 23.70
C ILE A 81 0.57 -28.94 22.54
N VAL A 82 0.76 -29.55 21.37
CA VAL A 82 1.12 -28.90 20.09
C VAL A 82 0.46 -29.63 18.93
N ALA A 83 0.35 -28.98 17.78
CA ALA A 83 -0.03 -29.67 16.54
C ALA A 83 1.02 -30.74 16.20
N LYS A 84 0.57 -31.91 15.76
CA LYS A 84 1.42 -33.07 15.50
C LYS A 84 2.53 -32.76 14.50
N ASP A 85 2.18 -32.09 13.42
CA ASP A 85 3.09 -31.80 12.31
C ASP A 85 4.13 -30.72 12.68
N LEU A 86 3.86 -29.94 13.73
CA LEU A 86 4.73 -28.90 14.26
C LEU A 86 5.51 -29.34 15.51
N ALA A 87 5.29 -30.56 16.01
CA ALA A 87 5.84 -30.98 17.30
C ALA A 87 7.38 -30.98 17.31
N GLU A 88 8.02 -31.41 16.23
CA GLU A 88 9.49 -31.44 16.13
C GLU A 88 10.10 -30.03 16.18
N SER A 89 9.56 -29.10 15.39
CA SER A 89 10.06 -27.72 15.30
C SER A 89 9.72 -26.88 16.53
N ALA A 90 8.51 -27.04 17.08
CA ALA A 90 8.00 -26.28 18.22
C ALA A 90 8.69 -26.67 19.53
N ILE A 91 8.82 -27.97 19.80
CA ILE A 91 9.38 -28.48 21.05
C ILE A 91 10.90 -28.31 21.06
N GLY A 92 11.59 -28.70 19.98
CA GLY A 92 13.04 -28.65 19.89
C GLY A 92 13.73 -29.64 20.84
N GLY A 93 14.19 -30.76 20.30
CA GLY A 93 14.87 -31.83 21.05
C GLY A 93 14.05 -33.11 21.15
N ASP A 94 14.58 -34.10 21.86
CA ASP A 94 13.95 -35.41 22.02
C ASP A 94 12.80 -35.33 23.03
N TYR A 95 11.59 -35.72 22.60
CA TYR A 95 10.41 -35.80 23.45
C TYR A 95 9.77 -37.19 23.37
N ARG A 96 9.02 -37.56 24.42
CA ARG A 96 8.20 -38.78 24.41
C ARG A 96 6.77 -38.42 24.02
N LEU A 97 6.29 -38.97 22.91
CA LEU A 97 4.88 -38.88 22.56
C LEU A 97 4.04 -39.63 23.61
N VAL A 98 3.10 -38.93 24.25
CA VAL A 98 2.17 -39.52 25.22
C VAL A 98 0.93 -40.05 24.49
N ARG A 99 0.33 -39.21 23.65
CA ARG A 99 -0.86 -39.54 22.85
C ARG A 99 -1.14 -38.49 21.77
N GLY A 100 -2.07 -38.80 20.87
CA GLY A 100 -2.63 -37.85 19.90
C GLY A 100 -4.16 -37.84 19.92
N PHE A 101 -4.75 -36.72 19.53
CA PHE A 101 -6.20 -36.47 19.52
C PHE A 101 -6.55 -35.38 18.50
N PRO A 102 -7.80 -35.29 18.02
CA PRO A 102 -8.24 -34.20 17.16
C PRO A 102 -8.32 -32.87 17.93
N GLY A 103 -8.13 -31.74 17.25
CA GLY A 103 -8.27 -30.41 17.84
C GLY A 103 -9.66 -30.14 18.41
N ALA A 104 -10.69 -30.82 17.87
CA ALA A 104 -12.05 -30.80 18.40
C ALA A 104 -12.14 -31.18 19.90
N ASP A 105 -11.24 -32.04 20.40
CA ASP A 105 -11.21 -32.45 21.80
C ASP A 105 -10.71 -31.33 22.73
N LEU A 106 -9.97 -30.34 22.19
CA LEU A 106 -9.48 -29.19 22.92
C LEU A 106 -10.52 -28.08 23.04
N ILE A 107 -11.55 -28.05 22.19
CA ILE A 107 -12.55 -26.97 22.16
C ILE A 107 -13.27 -26.88 23.52
N GLY A 108 -13.38 -25.66 24.02
CA GLY A 108 -13.99 -25.34 25.31
C GLY A 108 -13.03 -25.44 26.49
N LEU A 109 -11.86 -26.09 26.34
CA LEU A 109 -10.90 -26.27 27.43
C LEU A 109 -10.47 -24.93 28.02
N ALA A 110 -10.60 -24.80 29.34
CA ALA A 110 -10.13 -23.63 30.07
C ALA A 110 -8.60 -23.65 30.26
N TYR A 111 -7.97 -22.47 30.23
CA TYR A 111 -6.54 -22.31 30.49
C TYR A 111 -6.27 -21.11 31.41
N GLU A 112 -5.07 -21.08 31.99
CA GLU A 112 -4.54 -19.94 32.73
C GLU A 112 -3.87 -18.98 31.73
N PRO A 113 -4.39 -17.76 31.53
CA PRO A 113 -3.78 -16.78 30.64
C PRO A 113 -2.44 -16.28 31.21
N PRO A 114 -1.55 -15.72 30.36
CA PRO A 114 -0.28 -15.18 30.83
C PRO A 114 -0.50 -13.98 31.75
N TYR A 115 -1.57 -13.21 31.50
CA TYR A 115 -2.01 -12.08 32.31
C TYR A 115 -3.53 -12.15 32.47
N ARG A 116 -4.00 -12.31 33.72
CA ARG A 116 -5.43 -12.31 34.03
C ARG A 116 -5.87 -10.88 34.37
N LEU A 117 -6.20 -10.10 33.34
CA LEU A 117 -6.55 -8.67 33.45
C LEU A 117 -8.05 -8.41 33.40
N ILE A 118 -8.84 -9.38 32.94
CA ILE A 118 -10.30 -9.32 32.94
C ILE A 118 -10.89 -10.50 33.72
N ASP A 119 -12.08 -10.29 34.28
CA ASP A 119 -12.88 -11.33 34.92
C ASP A 119 -14.18 -11.49 34.12
N ASP A 120 -14.09 -12.21 33.00
CA ASP A 120 -15.23 -12.53 32.12
C ASP A 120 -15.34 -14.06 31.93
N PRO A 121 -16.49 -14.68 32.25
CA PRO A 121 -16.65 -16.13 32.14
C PRO A 121 -16.58 -16.68 30.71
N ARG A 122 -16.68 -15.80 29.70
CA ARG A 122 -16.52 -16.15 28.27
C ARG A 122 -15.05 -16.20 27.84
N ALA A 123 -14.13 -15.63 28.63
CA ALA A 123 -12.70 -15.63 28.32
C ALA A 123 -12.01 -16.95 28.69
N TYR A 124 -10.77 -17.06 28.23
CA TYR A 124 -9.76 -18.04 28.63
C TYR A 124 -10.15 -19.49 28.33
N ARG A 125 -10.78 -19.68 27.16
CA ARG A 125 -11.12 -20.99 26.61
C ARG A 125 -10.55 -21.18 25.21
N VAL A 126 -10.42 -22.43 24.81
CA VAL A 126 -10.00 -22.82 23.45
C VAL A 126 -11.21 -22.83 22.51
N HIS A 127 -11.05 -22.25 21.32
CA HIS A 127 -12.06 -22.21 20.26
C HIS A 127 -11.52 -22.79 18.95
N SER A 128 -12.43 -23.28 18.11
CA SER A 128 -12.11 -23.68 16.74
C SER A 128 -11.90 -22.44 15.86
N ALA A 129 -10.87 -22.44 15.02
CA ALA A 129 -10.71 -21.45 13.97
C ALA A 129 -10.00 -22.04 12.74
N ASP A 130 -10.39 -21.57 11.56
CA ASP A 130 -9.89 -22.08 10.28
C ASP A 130 -8.61 -21.36 9.82
N PHE A 131 -8.24 -20.24 10.46
CA PHE A 131 -7.03 -19.47 10.13
C PHE A 131 -5.75 -20.01 10.79
N VAL A 132 -5.85 -21.07 11.61
CA VAL A 132 -4.70 -21.62 12.33
C VAL A 132 -3.70 -22.23 11.34
N ASN A 133 -2.50 -21.68 11.32
CA ASN A 133 -1.41 -22.17 10.47
C ASN A 133 -0.82 -23.48 11.04
N MET A 134 -0.64 -24.48 10.18
CA MET A 134 -0.04 -25.79 10.50
C MET A 134 1.38 -25.99 9.94
N GLU A 135 1.94 -24.96 9.30
CA GLU A 135 3.28 -24.95 8.71
C GLU A 135 4.32 -24.27 9.62
N GLU A 136 3.89 -23.31 10.45
CA GLU A 136 4.76 -22.58 11.40
C GLU A 136 4.14 -22.44 12.79
N GLY A 137 4.99 -22.18 13.79
CA GLY A 137 4.58 -21.98 15.18
C GLY A 137 4.31 -23.29 15.92
N THR A 138 3.18 -23.38 16.61
CA THR A 138 2.81 -24.54 17.46
C THR A 138 1.47 -25.18 17.08
N GLY A 139 0.73 -24.54 16.17
CA GLY A 139 -0.66 -24.90 15.83
C GLY A 139 -1.69 -24.52 16.90
N ILE A 140 -1.30 -23.73 17.91
CA ILE A 140 -2.21 -23.14 18.90
C ILE A 140 -1.93 -21.64 18.94
N VAL A 141 -2.92 -20.84 18.55
CA VAL A 141 -2.76 -19.39 18.39
C VAL A 141 -3.35 -18.68 19.59
N HIS A 142 -2.62 -17.71 20.17
CA HIS A 142 -3.24 -16.82 21.17
C HIS A 142 -4.15 -15.82 20.46
N THR A 143 -5.32 -15.56 21.02
CA THR A 143 -6.30 -14.65 20.41
C THR A 143 -6.46 -13.40 21.24
N ALA A 144 -6.21 -12.24 20.62
CA ALA A 144 -6.38 -10.89 21.16
C ALA A 144 -7.22 -10.04 20.18
N PRO A 145 -8.56 -10.04 20.30
CA PRO A 145 -9.48 -9.40 19.34
C PRO A 145 -9.23 -7.91 19.07
N ALA A 146 -8.54 -7.21 19.96
CA ALA A 146 -8.18 -5.81 19.78
C ALA A 146 -7.06 -5.57 18.75
N PHE A 147 -6.26 -6.59 18.43
CA PHE A 147 -4.98 -6.43 17.73
C PHE A 147 -4.77 -7.33 16.51
N GLY A 148 -5.80 -8.08 16.08
CA GLY A 148 -5.74 -8.94 14.89
C GLY A 148 -7.09 -9.00 14.19
N GLU A 149 -7.10 -9.02 12.85
CA GLU A 149 -8.34 -9.10 12.06
C GLU A 149 -9.04 -10.46 12.24
N ASP A 150 -8.28 -11.55 12.14
CA ASP A 150 -8.80 -12.90 12.34
C ASP A 150 -9.27 -13.11 13.79
N ASP A 151 -8.50 -12.59 14.75
CA ASP A 151 -8.87 -12.59 16.18
C ASP A 151 -10.15 -11.80 16.44
N TYR A 152 -10.32 -10.65 15.79
CA TYR A 152 -11.52 -9.83 15.89
C TYR A 152 -12.74 -10.56 15.30
N ASN A 153 -12.58 -11.21 14.15
CA ASN A 153 -13.63 -11.99 13.51
C ASN A 153 -14.06 -13.18 14.37
N LEU A 154 -13.09 -13.94 14.91
CA LEU A 154 -13.36 -15.02 15.86
C LEU A 154 -14.04 -14.49 17.12
N GLY A 155 -13.57 -13.34 17.63
CA GLY A 155 -14.17 -12.66 18.78
C GLY A 155 -15.64 -12.31 18.57
N ARG A 156 -15.98 -11.81 17.38
CA ARG A 156 -17.37 -11.54 17.00
C ARG A 156 -18.21 -12.81 16.84
N GLU A 157 -17.65 -13.85 16.21
CA GLU A 157 -18.36 -15.10 15.96
C GLU A 157 -18.69 -15.85 17.26
N LYS A 158 -17.72 -15.87 18.20
CA LYS A 158 -17.82 -16.63 19.46
C LYS A 158 -18.25 -15.78 20.66
N ASP A 159 -18.59 -14.51 20.45
CA ASP A 159 -18.94 -13.54 21.51
C ASP A 159 -17.85 -13.44 22.60
N LEU A 160 -16.58 -13.34 22.17
CA LEU A 160 -15.45 -13.21 23.09
C LEU A 160 -15.37 -11.80 23.68
N PRO A 161 -14.83 -11.65 24.90
CA PRO A 161 -14.60 -10.34 25.50
C PRO A 161 -13.62 -9.51 24.67
N PHE A 162 -13.90 -8.21 24.58
CA PHE A 162 -13.04 -7.26 23.90
C PHE A 162 -12.27 -6.44 24.94
N PHE A 163 -11.00 -6.76 25.12
CA PHE A 163 -10.11 -6.08 26.07
C PHE A 163 -9.00 -5.33 25.33
N HIS A 164 -8.86 -4.04 25.61
CA HIS A 164 -8.05 -3.12 24.82
C HIS A 164 -7.10 -2.28 25.71
N PRO A 165 -5.99 -2.86 26.23
CA PRO A 165 -5.11 -2.21 27.21
C PRO A 165 -4.12 -1.20 26.61
N VAL A 166 -4.31 -0.77 25.36
CA VAL A 166 -3.40 0.12 24.62
C VAL A 166 -4.15 1.36 24.13
N ASP A 167 -3.63 2.54 24.42
CA ASP A 167 -4.23 3.81 23.99
C ASP A 167 -3.92 4.15 22.52
N LEU A 168 -4.53 5.23 22.00
CA LEU A 168 -4.35 5.70 20.63
C LEU A 168 -2.93 6.22 20.33
N SER A 169 -2.07 6.38 21.34
CA SER A 169 -0.65 6.70 21.18
C SER A 169 0.23 5.46 21.05
N GLY A 170 -0.36 4.27 21.17
CA GLY A 170 0.34 2.97 21.12
C GLY A 170 1.01 2.62 22.45
N LYS A 171 0.55 3.20 23.56
CA LYS A 171 1.10 2.95 24.90
C LYS A 171 0.12 2.16 25.75
N PHE A 172 0.64 1.32 26.64
CA PHE A 172 -0.22 0.63 27.60
C PHE A 172 -0.90 1.60 28.57
N THR A 173 -2.16 1.32 28.89
CA THR A 173 -2.93 2.01 29.93
C THR A 173 -2.62 1.43 31.31
N ASP A 174 -3.19 2.03 32.36
CA ASP A 174 -3.08 1.51 33.74
C ASP A 174 -3.75 0.13 33.91
N GLU A 175 -4.53 -0.35 32.93
CA GLU A 175 -5.12 -1.70 32.93
C GLU A 175 -4.06 -2.79 32.79
N PHE A 176 -2.86 -2.46 32.30
CA PHE A 176 -1.68 -3.34 32.35
C PHE A 176 -0.52 -2.68 33.11
N PRO A 177 -0.52 -2.77 34.46
CA PRO A 177 0.42 -2.02 35.31
C PRO A 177 1.91 -2.31 35.04
N LEU A 178 2.26 -3.51 34.56
CA LEU A 178 3.65 -3.90 34.32
C LEU A 178 4.34 -2.95 33.35
N CYS A 179 3.64 -2.53 32.28
CA CYS A 179 4.22 -1.69 31.23
C CYS A 179 3.44 -0.38 31.01
N ALA A 180 2.67 0.08 32.01
CA ALA A 180 1.82 1.27 31.90
C ALA A 180 2.62 2.51 31.44
N GLY A 181 2.14 3.19 30.40
CA GLY A 181 2.79 4.35 29.79
C GLY A 181 3.94 4.03 28.81
N THR A 182 4.33 2.76 28.66
CA THR A 182 5.38 2.31 27.74
C THR A 182 4.80 2.00 26.36
N PHE A 183 5.53 2.35 25.30
CA PHE A 183 5.15 2.00 23.93
C PHE A 183 5.22 0.49 23.71
N VAL A 184 4.24 -0.10 23.04
CA VAL A 184 4.07 -1.57 22.99
C VAL A 184 5.31 -2.34 22.51
N LYS A 185 6.03 -1.86 21.50
CA LYS A 185 7.24 -2.52 20.99
C LYS A 185 8.44 -2.40 21.96
N GLU A 186 8.47 -1.36 22.80
CA GLU A 186 9.50 -1.20 23.84
C GLU A 186 9.20 -2.11 25.03
N ALA A 187 7.92 -2.44 25.26
CA ALA A 187 7.45 -3.31 26.33
C ALA A 187 7.71 -4.81 26.07
N ASP A 188 7.97 -5.22 24.83
CA ASP A 188 8.21 -6.63 24.48
C ASP A 188 9.31 -7.26 25.36
N ARG A 189 10.38 -6.53 25.65
CA ARG A 189 11.47 -7.01 26.52
C ARG A 189 10.99 -7.28 27.95
N GLU A 190 10.26 -6.34 28.54
CA GLU A 190 9.78 -6.44 29.92
C GLU A 190 8.75 -7.56 30.07
N ILE A 191 7.89 -7.74 29.08
CA ILE A 191 6.93 -8.85 29.00
C ILE A 191 7.67 -10.19 28.91
N VAL A 192 8.69 -10.30 28.06
CA VAL A 192 9.49 -11.53 27.92
C VAL A 192 10.24 -11.86 29.22
N ASP A 193 10.83 -10.85 29.86
CA ASP A 193 11.54 -11.02 31.13
C ASP A 193 10.57 -11.49 32.24
N ASP A 194 9.38 -10.91 32.37
CA ASP A 194 8.34 -11.36 33.31
C ASP A 194 7.85 -12.79 33.03
N LEU A 195 7.59 -13.15 31.76
CA LEU A 195 7.18 -14.51 31.39
C LEU A 195 8.27 -15.54 31.73
N LYS A 196 9.54 -15.14 31.61
CA LYS A 196 10.68 -15.98 31.98
C LYS A 196 10.78 -16.15 33.50
N GLU A 197 10.66 -15.07 34.27
CA GLU A 197 10.70 -15.10 35.73
C GLU A 197 9.57 -15.96 36.32
N ARG A 198 8.38 -15.94 35.71
CA ARG A 198 7.23 -16.77 36.09
C ARG A 198 7.26 -18.20 35.54
N GLY A 199 8.28 -18.55 34.75
CA GLY A 199 8.44 -19.88 34.16
C GLY A 199 7.38 -20.24 33.10
N LEU A 200 6.76 -19.23 32.48
CA LEU A 200 5.78 -19.40 31.41
C LEU A 200 6.43 -19.40 30.03
N LEU A 201 7.56 -18.71 29.86
CA LEU A 201 8.32 -18.68 28.62
C LEU A 201 8.95 -20.06 28.34
N TYR A 202 8.57 -20.70 27.24
CA TYR A 202 9.14 -21.98 26.78
C TYR A 202 10.40 -21.76 25.96
N ARG A 203 10.31 -20.91 24.94
CA ARG A 203 11.39 -20.65 24.00
C ARG A 203 11.39 -19.19 23.60
N TYR A 204 12.59 -18.66 23.37
CA TYR A 204 12.83 -17.36 22.77
C TYR A 204 13.79 -17.55 21.60
N ALA A 205 13.45 -16.99 20.44
CA ALA A 205 14.33 -16.90 19.29
C ALA A 205 14.07 -15.58 18.55
N PRO A 206 15.11 -14.92 18.01
CA PRO A 206 14.88 -13.84 17.05
C PRO A 206 14.25 -14.40 15.76
N TYR A 207 13.30 -13.68 15.20
CA TYR A 207 12.64 -14.04 13.94
C TYR A 207 12.71 -12.87 12.97
N GLU A 208 13.30 -13.13 11.79
CA GLU A 208 13.38 -12.15 10.73
C GLU A 208 12.17 -12.27 9.81
N HIS A 209 11.41 -11.19 9.66
CA HIS A 209 10.23 -11.13 8.80
C HIS A 209 9.97 -9.71 8.29
N ASP A 210 9.06 -9.59 7.33
CA ASP A 210 8.62 -8.30 6.82
C ASP A 210 7.50 -7.73 7.69
N TYR A 211 7.76 -6.59 8.34
CA TYR A 211 6.80 -5.90 9.21
C TYR A 211 6.36 -4.56 8.60
N PRO A 212 5.09 -4.16 8.76
CA PRO A 212 4.59 -2.91 8.21
C PRO A 212 5.00 -1.69 9.05
N PHE A 213 5.51 -0.65 8.39
CA PHE A 213 5.79 0.65 8.98
C PHE A 213 4.95 1.76 8.35
N CYS A 214 4.74 2.85 9.08
CA CYS A 214 4.07 4.02 8.52
C CYS A 214 4.86 4.55 7.33
N TRP A 215 4.21 4.66 6.17
CA TRP A 215 4.78 5.14 4.92
C TRP A 215 5.26 6.61 4.96
N ARG A 216 4.93 7.35 6.03
CA ARG A 216 5.31 8.76 6.24
C ARG A 216 6.36 8.98 7.32
N CYS A 217 6.21 8.33 8.47
CA CYS A 217 7.03 8.61 9.65
C CYS A 217 7.88 7.44 10.13
N ASP A 218 7.88 6.32 9.39
CA ASP A 218 8.76 5.18 9.65
C ASP A 218 8.58 4.52 11.03
N THR A 219 7.45 4.75 11.70
CA THR A 219 7.08 4.10 12.97
C THR A 219 6.44 2.73 12.71
N PRO A 220 6.73 1.67 13.48
CA PRO A 220 6.05 0.38 13.35
C PRO A 220 4.53 0.56 13.45
N LEU A 221 3.78 -0.08 12.55
CA LEU A 221 2.31 -0.05 12.61
C LEU A 221 1.80 -1.12 13.56
N LEU A 222 0.69 -0.81 14.22
CA LEU A 222 -0.04 -1.74 15.08
C LEU A 222 -1.36 -2.03 14.40
N TYR A 223 -1.72 -3.31 14.29
CA TYR A 223 -3.12 -3.66 14.10
C TYR A 223 -3.87 -3.26 15.37
N TYR A 224 -4.91 -2.47 15.21
CA TYR A 224 -5.60 -1.80 16.29
C TYR A 224 -7.08 -1.68 15.91
N ALA A 225 -7.96 -2.19 16.75
CA ALA A 225 -9.40 -2.10 16.53
C ALA A 225 -9.89 -0.69 16.89
N MET A 226 -10.39 0.02 15.88
CA MET A 226 -10.90 1.40 16.01
C MET A 226 -12.12 1.60 15.12
N ASP A 227 -12.97 2.55 15.50
CA ASP A 227 -14.08 2.99 14.66
C ASP A 227 -13.53 3.64 13.39
N SER A 228 -14.03 3.22 12.23
CA SER A 228 -13.58 3.70 10.93
C SER A 228 -14.67 3.55 9.88
N TRP A 229 -14.67 4.45 8.90
CA TRP A 229 -15.54 4.43 7.74
C TRP A 229 -14.83 3.76 6.57
N TYR A 230 -15.50 2.81 5.93
CA TYR A 230 -14.96 2.04 4.81
C TYR A 230 -15.78 2.27 3.54
N ILE A 231 -15.11 2.30 2.40
CA ILE A 231 -15.74 2.04 1.10
C ILE A 231 -15.69 0.53 0.89
N LYS A 232 -16.85 -0.09 0.65
CA LYS A 232 -16.98 -1.53 0.40
C LYS A 232 -16.49 -1.91 -1.00
N THR A 233 -15.21 -1.71 -1.29
CA THR A 233 -14.58 -1.97 -2.58
C THR A 233 -14.65 -3.44 -2.97
N THR A 234 -14.72 -4.36 -1.99
CA THR A 234 -14.92 -5.79 -2.24
C THR A 234 -16.21 -6.10 -3.00
N ALA A 235 -17.24 -5.25 -2.89
CA ALA A 235 -18.50 -5.42 -3.62
C ALA A 235 -18.36 -5.25 -5.14
N VAL A 236 -17.30 -4.58 -5.60
CA VAL A 236 -17.01 -4.34 -7.04
C VAL A 236 -15.68 -4.97 -7.46
N LYS A 237 -15.18 -5.96 -6.71
CA LYS A 237 -13.89 -6.61 -6.96
C LYS A 237 -13.77 -7.14 -8.40
N ASP A 238 -14.77 -7.88 -8.86
CA ASP A 238 -14.75 -8.49 -10.20
C ASP A 238 -14.77 -7.42 -11.31
N GLU A 239 -15.52 -6.33 -11.11
CA GLU A 239 -15.56 -5.19 -12.03
C GLU A 239 -14.22 -4.45 -12.08
N LEU A 240 -13.52 -4.32 -10.94
CA LEU A 240 -12.18 -3.74 -10.88
C LEU A 240 -11.17 -4.57 -11.67
N ILE A 241 -11.19 -5.89 -11.49
CA ILE A 241 -10.31 -6.82 -12.21
C ILE A 241 -10.60 -6.74 -13.71
N GLU A 242 -11.87 -6.71 -14.10
CA GLU A 242 -12.28 -6.62 -15.50
C GLU A 242 -11.90 -5.27 -16.13
N ASN A 243 -12.09 -4.16 -15.41
CA ASN A 243 -11.65 -2.84 -15.87
C ASN A 243 -10.12 -2.74 -15.94
N ASN A 244 -9.39 -3.37 -15.04
CA ASN A 244 -7.92 -3.45 -15.12
C ASN A 244 -7.45 -4.14 -16.40
N ARG A 245 -8.13 -5.20 -16.84
CA ARG A 245 -7.82 -5.93 -18.10
C ARG A 245 -8.04 -5.09 -19.35
N LYS A 246 -8.88 -4.06 -19.30
CA LYS A 246 -9.15 -3.14 -20.43
C LYS A 246 -8.05 -2.08 -20.60
N ILE A 247 -7.15 -1.94 -19.64
CA ILE A 247 -6.08 -0.94 -19.64
C ILE A 247 -4.86 -1.51 -20.37
N ASN A 248 -4.27 -0.73 -21.28
CA ASN A 248 -3.00 -1.05 -21.92
C ASN A 248 -1.85 -0.64 -20.99
N TRP A 249 -1.23 -1.64 -20.35
CA TRP A 249 -0.13 -1.43 -19.40
C TRP A 249 1.24 -1.55 -20.06
N TYR A 250 2.12 -0.58 -19.76
CA TYR A 250 3.50 -0.55 -20.21
C TYR A 250 4.42 -0.48 -18.99
N PRO A 251 5.01 -1.61 -18.54
CA PRO A 251 4.95 -2.94 -19.12
C PRO A 251 3.77 -3.76 -18.60
N MET A 252 3.31 -4.71 -19.41
CA MET A 252 2.11 -5.52 -19.17
C MET A 252 2.10 -6.23 -17.80
N HIS A 253 3.23 -6.79 -17.37
CA HIS A 253 3.35 -7.53 -16.11
C HIS A 253 3.12 -6.67 -14.85
N VAL A 254 3.17 -5.34 -14.95
CA VAL A 254 2.84 -4.46 -13.82
C VAL A 254 1.33 -4.39 -13.61
N GLY A 255 0.56 -4.29 -14.70
CA GLY A 255 -0.90 -4.27 -14.63
C GLY A 255 -1.49 -5.64 -14.31
N GLU A 256 -1.05 -6.68 -15.03
CA GLU A 256 -1.55 -8.04 -14.86
C GLU A 256 -1.03 -8.71 -13.58
N GLY A 257 0.24 -8.49 -13.23
CA GLY A 257 0.85 -9.04 -12.02
C GLY A 257 0.69 -8.08 -10.85
N ARG A 258 1.56 -7.07 -10.72
CA ARG A 258 1.65 -6.26 -9.50
C ARG A 258 0.33 -5.63 -9.05
N LEU A 259 -0.45 -5.03 -9.96
CA LEU A 259 -1.78 -4.49 -9.61
C LEU A 259 -2.84 -5.60 -9.60
N GLY A 260 -2.84 -6.51 -10.59
CA GLY A 260 -3.77 -7.64 -10.66
C GLY A 260 -3.79 -8.51 -9.39
N ASP A 261 -2.62 -8.97 -8.93
CA ASP A 261 -2.44 -9.76 -7.71
C ASP A 261 -2.96 -9.05 -6.45
N PHE A 262 -2.88 -7.70 -6.43
CA PHE A 262 -3.44 -6.90 -5.35
C PHE A 262 -4.97 -6.84 -5.40
N LEU A 263 -5.55 -6.71 -6.60
CA LEU A 263 -7.00 -6.74 -6.79
C LEU A 263 -7.58 -8.12 -6.46
N GLU A 264 -6.85 -9.20 -6.70
CA GLU A 264 -7.26 -10.56 -6.31
C GLU A 264 -7.38 -10.74 -4.79
N ASN A 265 -6.62 -9.96 -4.01
CA ASN A 265 -6.64 -9.97 -2.55
C ASN A 265 -7.23 -8.68 -1.96
N LEU A 266 -8.12 -8.02 -2.71
CA LEU A 266 -8.69 -6.73 -2.36
C LEU A 266 -9.40 -6.79 -1.00
N LYS A 267 -9.08 -5.83 -0.13
CA LYS A 267 -9.79 -5.53 1.11
C LYS A 267 -10.59 -4.25 0.96
N ASP A 268 -11.63 -4.09 1.78
CA ASP A 268 -12.40 -2.85 1.84
C ASP A 268 -11.50 -1.66 2.19
N TRP A 269 -11.74 -0.53 1.54
CA TRP A 269 -10.88 0.64 1.67
C TRP A 269 -11.26 1.44 2.92
N ALA A 270 -10.41 1.39 3.94
CA ALA A 270 -10.48 2.27 5.11
C ALA A 270 -10.31 3.75 4.68
N LEU A 271 -11.39 4.51 4.69
CA LEU A 271 -11.49 5.86 4.12
C LEU A 271 -11.22 6.96 5.16
N SER A 272 -11.78 6.83 6.36
CA SER A 272 -11.67 7.89 7.38
C SER A 272 -10.26 8.02 7.95
N ARG A 273 -9.88 9.25 8.28
CA ARG A 273 -8.63 9.58 8.96
C ARG A 273 -8.91 10.50 10.15
N ASP A 274 -8.29 10.21 11.29
CA ASP A 274 -8.34 11.02 12.52
C ASP A 274 -7.33 12.16 12.45
N ARG A 275 -7.54 13.04 11.46
CA ARG A 275 -6.64 14.15 11.12
C ARG A 275 -7.40 15.46 10.98
N TYR A 276 -6.64 16.54 10.83
CA TYR A 276 -7.15 17.91 10.83
C TYR A 276 -7.22 18.51 9.42
N TRP A 277 -6.17 18.30 8.62
CA TRP A 277 -6.06 18.84 7.27
C TRP A 277 -6.36 17.77 6.23
N GLY A 278 -7.42 17.99 5.46
CA GLY A 278 -7.94 17.10 4.42
C GLY A 278 -9.42 17.37 4.17
N THR A 279 -9.96 16.76 3.13
CA THR A 279 -11.39 16.85 2.80
C THR A 279 -12.23 16.27 3.95
N PRO A 280 -13.11 17.04 4.61
CA PRO A 280 -13.90 16.52 5.72
C PRO A 280 -14.90 15.46 5.25
N LEU A 281 -15.00 14.34 5.98
CA LEU A 281 -15.99 13.32 5.67
C LEU A 281 -17.40 13.90 5.86
N ASN A 282 -18.22 13.84 4.82
CA ASN A 282 -19.48 14.57 4.69
C ASN A 282 -20.67 13.87 5.36
N LEU A 283 -20.45 13.24 6.51
CA LEU A 283 -21.44 12.48 7.26
C LEU A 283 -21.83 13.20 8.54
N TRP A 284 -23.13 13.41 8.74
CA TRP A 284 -23.72 13.93 9.98
C TRP A 284 -24.49 12.83 10.68
N VAL A 285 -24.31 12.69 11.99
CA VAL A 285 -24.98 11.69 12.83
C VAL A 285 -25.89 12.40 13.82
N CYS A 286 -27.13 11.93 13.94
CA CYS A 286 -28.11 12.48 14.87
C CYS A 286 -27.88 11.97 16.29
N ASP A 287 -27.72 12.89 17.25
CA ASP A 287 -27.49 12.52 18.66
C ASP A 287 -28.70 11.82 19.30
N ALA A 288 -29.91 12.06 18.79
CA ALA A 288 -31.14 11.57 19.38
C ALA A 288 -31.57 10.19 18.89
N CYS A 289 -31.27 9.83 17.64
CA CYS A 289 -31.77 8.60 17.03
C CYS A 289 -30.74 7.81 16.20
N GLY A 290 -29.49 8.28 16.12
CA GLY A 290 -28.40 7.61 15.39
C GLY A 290 -28.49 7.66 13.87
N GLU A 291 -29.50 8.35 13.30
CA GLU A 291 -29.63 8.53 11.86
C GLU A 291 -28.37 9.20 11.29
N THR A 292 -27.87 8.69 10.15
CA THR A 292 -26.69 9.23 9.47
C THR A 292 -27.07 9.79 8.11
N VAL A 293 -26.68 11.02 7.82
CA VAL A 293 -26.94 11.71 6.53
C VAL A 293 -25.63 12.07 5.86
N ALA A 294 -25.49 11.69 4.59
CA ALA A 294 -24.38 12.09 3.73
C ALA A 294 -24.77 13.32 2.90
N VAL A 295 -24.09 14.44 3.08
CA VAL A 295 -24.41 15.70 2.38
C VAL A 295 -23.60 15.80 1.09
N GLY A 296 -24.26 15.78 -0.06
CA GLY A 296 -23.65 15.73 -1.39
C GLY A 296 -23.35 17.09 -2.04
N SER A 297 -23.85 18.21 -1.50
CA SER A 297 -23.60 19.55 -2.06
C SER A 297 -23.74 20.67 -1.04
N ARG A 298 -23.18 21.85 -1.34
CA ARG A 298 -23.42 23.06 -0.53
C ARG A 298 -24.90 23.45 -0.49
N LYS A 299 -25.64 23.23 -1.58
CA LYS A 299 -27.09 23.48 -1.60
C LYS A 299 -27.80 22.60 -0.57
N GLU A 300 -27.54 21.30 -0.59
CA GLU A 300 -28.14 20.36 0.36
C GLU A 300 -27.72 20.68 1.81
N LEU A 301 -26.46 21.08 2.03
CA LEU A 301 -25.99 21.53 3.34
C LEU A 301 -26.85 22.68 3.88
N VAL A 302 -27.12 23.69 3.04
CA VAL A 302 -27.96 24.85 3.39
C VAL A 302 -29.40 24.44 3.67
N ASP A 303 -29.96 23.54 2.87
CA ASP A 303 -31.35 23.10 3.01
C ASP A 303 -31.58 22.30 4.32
N LEU A 304 -30.57 21.56 4.79
CA LEU A 304 -30.63 20.74 6.01
C LEU A 304 -30.13 21.46 7.28
N ALA A 305 -29.40 22.57 7.14
CA ALA A 305 -28.77 23.25 8.26
C ALA A 305 -29.79 23.87 9.23
N ILE A 306 -29.43 23.84 10.52
CA ILE A 306 -30.15 24.61 11.56
C ILE A 306 -29.92 26.12 11.35
N ASP A 307 -28.72 26.51 10.90
CA ASP A 307 -28.35 27.87 10.49
C ASP A 307 -27.97 27.87 8.98
N PRO A 308 -28.94 28.15 8.08
CA PRO A 308 -28.69 28.19 6.64
C PRO A 308 -27.70 29.27 6.19
N ASP A 309 -27.57 30.37 6.92
CA ASP A 309 -26.69 31.48 6.54
C ASP A 309 -25.23 31.15 6.82
N LEU A 310 -24.96 30.50 7.96
CA LEU A 310 -23.66 29.89 8.24
C LEU A 310 -23.32 28.84 7.18
N ALA A 311 -24.21 27.88 6.91
CA ALA A 311 -23.96 26.80 5.95
C ALA A 311 -23.66 27.32 4.52
N ARG A 312 -24.26 28.45 4.13
CA ARG A 312 -24.05 29.06 2.82
C ARG A 312 -22.66 29.67 2.65
N THR A 313 -22.06 30.15 3.72
CA THR A 313 -20.84 30.99 3.68
C THR A 313 -19.63 30.38 4.37
N VAL A 314 -19.81 29.31 5.15
CA VAL A 314 -18.74 28.66 5.91
C VAL A 314 -17.64 28.15 4.98
N GLU A 315 -16.38 28.16 5.43
CA GLU A 315 -15.31 27.38 4.79
C GLU A 315 -15.58 25.88 5.00
N LEU A 316 -15.44 25.05 3.96
CA LEU A 316 -15.76 23.62 4.03
C LEU A 316 -14.71 22.80 4.77
N HIS A 317 -13.52 23.34 5.03
CA HIS A 317 -12.49 22.66 5.80
C HIS A 317 -12.74 22.68 7.31
N ARG A 318 -12.12 21.75 8.03
CA ARG A 318 -11.97 21.85 9.50
C ARG A 318 -11.10 23.07 9.86
N PRO A 319 -11.37 23.77 10.97
CA PRO A 319 -12.41 23.47 11.98
C PRO A 319 -13.78 24.08 11.64
N TYR A 320 -13.91 24.82 10.54
CA TYR A 320 -15.05 25.69 10.29
C TYR A 320 -16.36 24.92 10.04
N ILE A 321 -16.28 23.86 9.23
CA ILE A 321 -17.42 23.00 8.89
C ILE A 321 -17.99 22.25 10.09
N ASP A 322 -17.16 21.99 11.11
CA ASP A 322 -17.57 21.26 12.33
C ASP A 322 -18.60 22.05 13.16
N ARG A 323 -18.78 23.36 12.87
CA ARG A 323 -19.79 24.22 13.50
C ARG A 323 -21.17 24.13 12.87
N VAL A 324 -21.30 23.51 11.69
CA VAL A 324 -22.59 23.39 11.01
C VAL A 324 -23.34 22.20 11.57
N GLU A 325 -24.44 22.47 12.28
CA GLU A 325 -25.38 21.45 12.74
C GLU A 325 -26.56 21.33 11.77
N LEU A 326 -27.03 20.10 11.55
CA LEU A 326 -28.18 19.82 10.68
C LEU A 326 -29.41 19.45 11.52
N ARG A 327 -30.59 19.65 10.93
CA ARG A 327 -31.85 19.13 11.47
C ARG A 327 -32.08 17.72 10.93
N CYS A 328 -32.18 16.74 11.83
CA CYS A 328 -32.42 15.36 11.47
C CYS A 328 -33.75 15.20 10.72
N PRO A 329 -33.75 14.64 9.49
CA PRO A 329 -34.96 14.49 8.70
C PRO A 329 -35.93 13.46 9.32
N LYS A 330 -35.42 12.55 10.17
CA LYS A 330 -36.21 11.46 10.79
C LYS A 330 -36.91 11.87 12.08
N CYS A 331 -36.21 12.57 12.97
CA CYS A 331 -36.73 12.91 14.31
C CYS A 331 -36.73 14.40 14.64
N GLY A 332 -36.19 15.26 13.77
CA GLY A 332 -36.07 16.71 13.98
C GLY A 332 -34.98 17.14 14.96
N GLY A 333 -34.27 16.20 15.60
CA GLY A 333 -33.15 16.46 16.51
C GLY A 333 -31.91 17.01 15.80
N ALA A 334 -30.93 17.49 16.57
CA ALA A 334 -29.67 17.99 16.01
C ALA A 334 -28.80 16.84 15.49
N MET A 335 -28.02 17.12 14.46
CA MET A 335 -26.99 16.23 13.93
C MET A 335 -25.64 16.96 13.89
N ARG A 336 -24.57 16.23 14.20
CA ARG A 336 -23.20 16.72 14.11
C ARG A 336 -22.38 15.91 13.13
N ARG A 337 -21.46 16.59 12.44
CA ARG A 337 -20.54 15.93 11.52
C ARG A 337 -19.66 14.96 12.30
N VAL A 338 -19.36 13.80 11.73
CA VAL A 338 -18.28 12.94 12.23
C VAL A 338 -16.95 13.73 12.20
N PRO A 339 -16.01 13.53 13.14
CA PRO A 339 -14.81 14.37 13.21
C PRO A 339 -13.80 14.06 12.09
N ASN A 340 -13.91 12.91 11.42
CA ASN A 340 -12.89 12.41 10.52
C ASN A 340 -12.75 13.26 9.25
N VAL A 341 -11.55 13.28 8.68
CA VAL A 341 -11.29 13.69 7.28
C VAL A 341 -11.11 12.45 6.42
N ILE A 342 -11.03 12.62 5.11
CA ILE A 342 -10.90 11.53 4.15
C ILE A 342 -9.41 11.24 3.85
N ASP A 343 -9.11 9.99 3.53
CA ASP A 343 -7.85 9.56 2.93
C ASP A 343 -7.47 10.41 1.71
N THR A 344 -6.26 10.96 1.68
CA THR A 344 -5.77 11.79 0.56
C THR A 344 -5.74 11.05 -0.78
N TRP A 345 -5.68 9.71 -0.76
CA TRP A 345 -5.77 8.92 -1.98
C TRP A 345 -7.17 8.93 -2.61
N PHE A 346 -8.21 9.25 -1.85
CA PHE A 346 -9.54 9.50 -2.37
C PHE A 346 -9.61 10.84 -3.11
N ASP A 347 -8.95 11.88 -2.58
CA ASP A 347 -8.87 13.18 -3.26
C ASP A 347 -8.18 13.02 -4.63
N SER A 348 -7.01 12.38 -4.67
CA SER A 348 -6.29 12.15 -5.93
C SER A 348 -6.98 11.14 -6.83
N GLY A 349 -7.61 10.11 -6.26
CA GLY A 349 -8.39 9.11 -7.00
C GLY A 349 -9.64 9.71 -7.66
N SER A 350 -10.25 10.72 -7.04
CA SER A 350 -11.43 11.40 -7.58
C SER A 350 -11.11 12.45 -8.64
N MET A 351 -9.81 12.70 -8.93
CA MET A 351 -9.36 13.76 -9.83
C MET A 351 -10.00 13.70 -11.23
N HIS A 352 -10.24 12.50 -11.77
CA HIS A 352 -10.91 12.31 -13.08
C HIS A 352 -12.27 13.01 -13.16
N THR A 353 -12.95 13.15 -12.01
CA THR A 353 -14.25 13.82 -11.89
C THR A 353 -14.12 15.21 -11.26
N ALA A 354 -13.45 15.30 -10.11
CA ALA A 354 -13.46 16.48 -9.25
C ALA A 354 -12.82 17.72 -9.89
N GLN A 355 -11.85 17.54 -10.79
CA GLN A 355 -11.19 18.66 -11.48
C GLN A 355 -12.16 19.52 -12.31
N TRP A 356 -13.29 18.94 -12.73
CA TRP A 356 -14.30 19.58 -13.57
C TRP A 356 -15.42 20.22 -12.77
N HIS A 357 -15.41 20.12 -11.44
CA HIS A 357 -16.57 20.46 -10.61
C HIS A 357 -17.84 19.65 -11.00
N TYR A 358 -17.67 18.49 -11.66
CA TYR A 358 -18.74 17.56 -11.96
C TYR A 358 -19.32 16.99 -10.65
N PRO A 359 -20.65 16.78 -10.55
CA PRO A 359 -21.68 16.92 -11.59
C PRO A 359 -22.32 18.31 -11.69
N PHE A 360 -21.74 19.34 -11.07
CA PHE A 360 -22.36 20.66 -11.02
C PHE A 360 -22.09 21.49 -12.26
N GLU A 361 -20.89 21.37 -12.83
CA GLU A 361 -20.41 22.13 -13.99
C GLU A 361 -19.59 21.21 -14.94
N ASN A 362 -19.31 21.72 -16.15
CA ASN A 362 -18.39 21.13 -17.14
C ASN A 362 -18.68 19.66 -17.51
N GLU A 363 -19.97 19.31 -17.66
CA GLU A 363 -20.41 17.94 -17.99
C GLU A 363 -19.90 17.49 -19.37
N ASP A 364 -19.92 18.37 -20.37
CA ASP A 364 -19.46 18.05 -21.72
C ASP A 364 -17.94 17.88 -21.75
N GLU A 365 -17.18 18.78 -21.10
CA GLU A 365 -15.73 18.64 -20.97
C GLU A 365 -15.34 17.35 -20.25
N PHE A 366 -16.05 16.98 -19.18
CA PHE A 366 -15.81 15.70 -18.49
C PHE A 366 -16.03 14.52 -19.44
N LYS A 367 -17.16 14.48 -20.16
CA LYS A 367 -17.49 13.39 -21.09
C LYS A 367 -16.52 13.27 -22.27
N GLU A 368 -16.02 14.40 -22.77
CA GLU A 368 -15.05 14.41 -23.87
C GLU A 368 -13.67 13.92 -23.43
N ASN A 369 -13.29 14.13 -22.16
CA ASN A 369 -11.95 13.83 -21.64
C ASN A 369 -11.88 12.56 -20.77
N PHE A 370 -13.00 11.88 -20.52
CA PHE A 370 -13.07 10.66 -19.73
C PHE A 370 -13.56 9.45 -20.55
N PRO A 371 -12.89 8.27 -20.47
CA PRO A 371 -11.63 7.99 -19.79
C PRO A 371 -10.41 8.62 -20.47
N ALA A 372 -9.39 8.98 -19.66
CA ALA A 372 -8.16 9.60 -20.15
C ALA A 372 -7.39 8.65 -21.09
N ASP A 373 -6.78 9.18 -22.15
CA ASP A 373 -6.04 8.34 -23.11
C ASP A 373 -4.71 7.82 -22.54
N PHE A 374 -4.03 8.60 -21.70
CA PHE A 374 -2.68 8.26 -21.23
C PHE A 374 -2.38 8.84 -19.84
N ILE A 375 -1.74 8.03 -19.00
CA ILE A 375 -1.07 8.48 -17.77
C ILE A 375 0.33 7.86 -17.65
N SER A 376 1.21 8.49 -16.86
CA SER A 376 2.53 7.94 -16.58
C SER A 376 3.03 8.35 -15.20
N GLU A 377 3.26 7.37 -14.32
CA GLU A 377 3.81 7.57 -12.98
C GLU A 377 4.69 6.39 -12.55
N GLY A 378 5.35 6.50 -11.40
CA GLY A 378 6.22 5.45 -10.84
C GLY A 378 5.50 4.16 -10.46
N VAL A 379 6.25 3.06 -10.42
CA VAL A 379 5.76 1.72 -10.04
C VAL A 379 5.09 1.64 -8.66
N ASP A 380 5.45 2.56 -7.76
CA ASP A 380 4.81 2.73 -6.45
C ASP A 380 3.31 3.11 -6.54
N GLN A 381 2.88 3.73 -7.63
CA GLN A 381 1.48 4.12 -7.82
C GLN A 381 0.52 2.94 -8.04
N THR A 382 1.04 1.73 -8.23
CA THR A 382 0.25 0.47 -8.16
C THR A 382 -0.37 0.22 -6.77
N ARG A 383 0.07 0.95 -5.74
CA ARG A 383 -0.51 0.98 -4.38
C ARG A 383 -0.93 2.40 -3.99
N GLY A 384 -1.17 3.26 -4.96
CA GLY A 384 -1.56 4.65 -4.76
C GLY A 384 -2.53 5.07 -5.85
N TRP A 385 -2.11 6.04 -6.66
CA TRP A 385 -3.00 6.74 -7.60
C TRP A 385 -3.62 5.84 -8.66
N PHE A 386 -2.89 4.87 -9.22
CA PHE A 386 -3.46 3.97 -10.23
C PHE A 386 -4.63 3.16 -9.66
N TYR A 387 -4.46 2.63 -8.45
CA TYR A 387 -5.51 1.88 -7.78
C TYR A 387 -6.71 2.77 -7.46
N THR A 388 -6.50 3.96 -6.89
CA THR A 388 -7.63 4.79 -6.46
C THR A 388 -8.37 5.48 -7.62
N LEU A 389 -7.68 5.80 -8.72
CA LEU A 389 -8.33 6.18 -9.98
C LEU A 389 -9.23 5.04 -10.47
N LEU A 390 -8.72 3.82 -10.56
CA LEU A 390 -9.49 2.65 -11.02
C LEU A 390 -10.67 2.35 -10.09
N ALA A 391 -10.45 2.39 -8.77
CA ALA A 391 -11.45 2.13 -7.75
C ALA A 391 -12.62 3.11 -7.82
N THR A 392 -12.33 4.41 -7.74
CA THR A 392 -13.36 5.46 -7.77
C THR A 392 -14.10 5.49 -9.11
N SER A 393 -13.39 5.34 -10.23
CA SER A 393 -13.99 5.31 -11.56
C SER A 393 -14.90 4.09 -11.77
N THR A 394 -14.50 2.92 -11.30
CA THR A 394 -15.33 1.71 -11.39
C THR A 394 -16.58 1.87 -10.53
N ILE A 395 -16.46 2.37 -9.30
CA ILE A 395 -17.60 2.58 -8.40
C ILE A 395 -18.59 3.60 -8.98
N LEU A 396 -18.11 4.70 -9.54
CA LEU A 396 -18.98 5.79 -10.03
C LEU A 396 -19.55 5.54 -11.42
N TYR A 397 -18.78 4.91 -12.31
CA TYR A 397 -19.08 4.86 -13.74
C TYR A 397 -18.98 3.46 -14.36
N GLY A 398 -18.48 2.46 -13.64
CA GLY A 398 -18.27 1.10 -14.17
C GLY A 398 -17.18 1.00 -15.25
N LEU A 399 -16.34 2.03 -15.39
CA LEU A 399 -15.31 2.15 -16.43
C LEU A 399 -13.90 2.27 -15.84
N PRO A 400 -12.83 1.89 -16.57
CA PRO A 400 -11.47 2.28 -16.19
C PRO A 400 -11.30 3.80 -16.30
N ALA A 401 -10.47 4.38 -15.44
CA ALA A 401 -10.23 5.83 -15.44
C ALA A 401 -9.33 6.31 -16.59
N PHE A 402 -8.53 5.40 -17.16
CA PHE A 402 -7.56 5.68 -18.20
C PHE A 402 -7.39 4.47 -19.13
N LYS A 403 -6.95 4.71 -20.37
CA LYS A 403 -6.80 3.67 -21.42
C LYS A 403 -5.38 3.11 -21.49
N ASN A 404 -4.36 3.96 -21.38
CA ASN A 404 -2.95 3.56 -21.48
C ASN A 404 -2.17 4.05 -20.26
N CYS A 405 -1.29 3.21 -19.70
CA CYS A 405 -0.49 3.54 -18.53
C CYS A 405 0.98 3.12 -18.70
N VAL A 406 1.88 4.11 -18.79
CA VAL A 406 3.32 3.86 -18.72
C VAL A 406 3.78 3.94 -17.28
N VAL A 407 4.29 2.83 -16.77
CA VAL A 407 4.78 2.74 -15.40
C VAL A 407 6.30 2.91 -15.40
N THR A 408 6.79 3.95 -14.74
CA THR A 408 8.23 4.21 -14.69
C THR A 408 8.91 3.44 -13.56
N GLY A 409 10.17 3.07 -13.79
CA GLY A 409 11.06 2.57 -12.75
C GLY A 409 11.52 3.70 -11.84
N LEU A 410 12.21 3.36 -10.75
CA LEU A 410 12.68 4.36 -9.79
C LEU A 410 14.02 4.98 -10.22
N GLY A 411 14.16 6.28 -9.97
CA GLY A 411 15.46 6.96 -10.03
C GLY A 411 16.38 6.50 -8.89
N LEU A 412 17.60 6.13 -9.22
CA LEU A 412 18.67 5.72 -8.33
C LEU A 412 19.83 6.72 -8.44
N ASP A 413 20.66 6.79 -7.41
CA ASP A 413 21.92 7.53 -7.50
C ASP A 413 22.93 6.83 -8.44
N GLU A 414 24.11 7.43 -8.61
CA GLU A 414 25.20 6.90 -9.42
C GLU A 414 25.68 5.50 -9.00
N ASN A 415 25.45 5.10 -7.75
CA ASN A 415 25.83 3.81 -7.19
C ASN A 415 24.69 2.78 -7.27
N GLY A 416 23.53 3.15 -7.82
CA GLY A 416 22.35 2.28 -7.89
C GLY A 416 21.56 2.20 -6.58
N VAL A 417 21.78 3.13 -5.65
CA VAL A 417 21.06 3.20 -4.37
C VAL A 417 19.86 4.13 -4.50
N LYS A 418 18.73 3.75 -3.90
CA LYS A 418 17.53 4.61 -3.83
C LYS A 418 17.90 5.96 -3.20
N MET A 419 17.57 7.04 -3.90
CA MET A 419 17.82 8.40 -3.44
C MET A 419 16.94 8.73 -2.22
N SER A 420 17.53 9.36 -1.20
CA SER A 420 16.80 9.84 -0.02
C SER A 420 17.53 11.00 0.65
N LYS A 421 16.77 11.97 1.18
CA LYS A 421 17.34 13.15 1.86
C LYS A 421 18.22 12.75 3.06
N SER A 422 17.84 11.70 3.79
CA SER A 422 18.60 11.22 4.95
C SER A 422 19.96 10.61 4.58
N LYS A 423 20.10 10.01 3.38
CA LYS A 423 21.37 9.49 2.88
C LYS A 423 22.26 10.56 2.21
N GLY A 424 21.73 11.76 1.96
CA GLY A 424 22.46 12.84 1.28
C GLY A 424 22.82 12.53 -0.18
N ASN A 425 22.23 11.50 -0.79
CA ASN A 425 22.52 11.05 -2.15
C ASN A 425 21.49 11.55 -3.18
N VAL A 426 20.72 12.58 -2.84
CA VAL A 426 19.73 13.17 -3.75
C VAL A 426 20.45 14.06 -4.75
N ILE A 427 20.20 13.84 -6.03
CA ILE A 427 20.67 14.71 -7.10
C ILE A 427 19.58 15.73 -7.40
N ASP A 428 19.93 17.00 -7.34
CA ASP A 428 19.03 18.07 -7.76
C ASP A 428 19.00 18.11 -9.31
N PRO A 429 17.83 17.92 -9.95
CA PRO A 429 17.72 18.02 -11.40
C PRO A 429 18.17 19.40 -11.92
N TRP A 430 18.07 20.47 -11.14
CA TRP A 430 18.49 21.80 -11.55
C TRP A 430 20.00 21.93 -11.74
N ASP A 431 20.80 21.17 -10.97
CA ASP A 431 22.25 21.16 -11.13
C ASP A 431 22.64 20.58 -12.50
N LEU A 432 21.98 19.49 -12.91
CA LEU A 432 22.20 18.86 -14.21
C LEU A 432 21.66 19.74 -15.35
N ILE A 433 20.48 20.33 -15.19
CA ILE A 433 19.88 21.23 -16.18
C ILE A 433 20.76 22.48 -16.37
N GLY A 434 21.29 23.05 -15.29
CA GLY A 434 22.16 24.23 -15.35
C GLY A 434 23.47 23.96 -16.07
N LYS A 435 24.03 22.75 -15.91
CA LYS A 435 25.30 22.34 -16.54
C LYS A 435 25.12 21.88 -18.00
N TYR A 436 24.11 21.07 -18.28
CA TYR A 436 23.98 20.32 -19.53
C TYR A 436 22.73 20.67 -20.35
N GLY A 437 21.82 21.48 -19.81
CA GLY A 437 20.54 21.81 -20.44
C GLY A 437 19.46 20.75 -20.21
N ALA A 438 18.19 21.18 -20.31
CA ALA A 438 17.04 20.32 -20.08
C ALA A 438 16.90 19.21 -21.14
N ASP A 439 17.27 19.49 -22.40
CA ASP A 439 17.17 18.52 -23.49
C ASP A 439 18.14 17.35 -23.31
N THR A 440 19.32 17.59 -22.75
CA THR A 440 20.28 16.53 -22.41
C THR A 440 19.70 15.58 -21.38
N LEU A 441 19.14 16.10 -20.30
CA LEU A 441 18.51 15.28 -19.27
C LEU A 441 17.30 14.50 -19.82
N ARG A 442 16.43 15.15 -20.61
CA ARG A 442 15.29 14.48 -21.26
C ARG A 442 15.76 13.38 -22.20
N TRP A 443 16.74 13.66 -23.05
CA TRP A 443 17.26 12.69 -24.00
C TRP A 443 17.86 11.49 -23.28
N TYR A 444 18.64 11.72 -22.21
CA TYR A 444 19.15 10.66 -21.34
C TYR A 444 18.02 9.77 -20.78
N LEU A 445 16.94 10.38 -20.31
CA LEU A 445 15.78 9.65 -19.78
C LEU A 445 15.05 8.84 -20.86
N TYR A 446 15.11 9.22 -22.14
CA TYR A 446 14.48 8.47 -23.23
C TYR A 446 15.41 7.43 -23.88
N SER A 447 16.69 7.75 -24.09
CA SER A 447 17.61 6.94 -24.89
C SER A 447 18.34 5.84 -24.10
N SER A 448 18.55 6.03 -22.79
CA SER A 448 19.40 5.13 -22.00
C SER A 448 18.81 3.73 -21.79
N SER A 449 17.50 3.64 -21.54
CA SER A 449 16.80 2.38 -21.22
C SER A 449 15.28 2.58 -21.19
N ALA A 450 14.54 1.48 -21.20
CA ALA A 450 13.08 1.53 -21.15
C ALA A 450 12.57 2.24 -19.88
N PRO A 451 11.45 2.99 -19.95
CA PRO A 451 10.94 3.79 -18.84
C PRO A 451 10.72 3.01 -17.53
N TRP A 452 10.33 1.75 -17.64
CA TRP A 452 10.00 0.88 -16.51
C TRP A 452 11.20 0.22 -15.83
N LYS A 453 12.42 0.45 -16.32
CA LYS A 453 13.63 0.04 -15.62
C LYS A 453 14.05 1.14 -14.65
N SER A 454 14.52 0.75 -13.47
CA SER A 454 15.18 1.70 -12.57
C SER A 454 16.41 2.30 -13.25
N LYS A 455 16.57 3.62 -13.15
CA LYS A 455 17.63 4.36 -13.82
C LYS A 455 18.57 4.95 -12.80
N ARG A 456 19.87 4.71 -12.98
CA ARG A 456 20.89 5.50 -12.29
C ARG A 456 20.87 6.90 -12.88
N LEU A 457 21.03 7.91 -12.04
CA LEU A 457 21.23 9.27 -12.47
C LEU A 457 22.65 9.63 -12.06
N GLY A 458 23.59 9.48 -12.99
CA GLY A 458 24.97 9.94 -12.82
C GLY A 458 25.24 11.14 -13.73
N GLU A 459 26.12 12.05 -13.30
CA GLU A 459 26.50 13.20 -14.13
C GLU A 459 27.14 12.76 -15.45
N GLU A 460 28.02 11.75 -15.43
CA GLU A 460 28.64 11.21 -16.65
C GLU A 460 27.63 10.46 -17.53
N ASP A 461 26.64 9.79 -16.95
CA ASP A 461 25.58 9.12 -17.71
C ASP A 461 24.73 10.12 -18.49
N VAL A 462 24.39 11.26 -17.88
CA VAL A 462 23.61 12.34 -18.52
C VAL A 462 24.42 13.06 -19.60
N LYS A 463 25.73 13.15 -19.44
CA LYS A 463 26.65 13.84 -20.35
C LYS A 463 26.91 13.08 -21.65
N GLU A 464 26.90 11.75 -21.63
CA GLU A 464 27.20 10.95 -22.83
C GLU A 464 26.25 11.23 -24.02
N PRO A 465 24.90 11.28 -23.85
CA PRO A 465 24.00 11.55 -24.96
C PRO A 465 24.09 12.97 -25.54
N LEU A 466 24.52 13.96 -24.76
CA LEU A 466 24.77 15.33 -25.25
C LEU A 466 25.78 15.32 -26.39
N TYR A 467 26.95 14.74 -26.16
CA TYR A 467 28.03 14.74 -27.14
C TYR A 467 27.74 13.81 -28.33
N LYS A 468 27.06 12.69 -28.08
CA LYS A 468 26.80 11.70 -29.11
C LYS A 468 25.74 12.18 -30.11
N PHE A 469 24.69 12.85 -29.62
CA PHE A 469 23.52 13.19 -30.43
C PHE A 469 23.31 14.70 -30.60
N LEU A 470 23.09 15.41 -29.49
CA LEU A 470 22.67 16.81 -29.51
C LEU A 470 23.73 17.72 -30.14
N ASP A 471 24.99 17.52 -29.80
CA ASP A 471 26.10 18.26 -30.40
C ASP A 471 26.26 17.95 -31.88
N THR A 472 26.14 16.68 -32.29
CA THR A 472 26.19 16.28 -33.72
C THR A 472 25.06 16.94 -34.52
N LEU A 473 23.85 16.96 -33.97
CA LEU A 473 22.71 17.63 -34.58
C LEU A 473 22.93 19.13 -34.70
N LYS A 474 23.39 19.78 -33.62
CA LYS A 474 23.68 21.21 -33.59
C LYS A 474 24.76 21.57 -34.62
N ASN A 475 25.85 20.82 -34.66
CA ASN A 475 26.94 21.05 -35.62
C ASN A 475 26.46 20.88 -37.07
N SER A 476 25.59 19.90 -37.34
CA SER A 476 24.98 19.70 -38.66
C SER A 476 24.11 20.90 -39.07
N TYR A 477 23.33 21.43 -38.13
CA TYR A 477 22.54 22.64 -38.34
C TYR A 477 23.42 23.88 -38.54
N ASP A 478 24.43 24.11 -37.70
CA ASP A 478 25.32 25.27 -37.80
C ASP A 478 26.04 25.30 -39.15
N PHE A 479 26.47 24.13 -39.65
CA PHE A 479 27.02 23.97 -40.99
C PHE A 479 26.01 24.43 -42.05
N PHE A 480 24.78 23.90 -42.02
CA PHE A 480 23.74 24.30 -42.96
C PHE A 480 23.46 25.81 -42.89
N ALA A 481 23.23 26.35 -41.69
CA ALA A 481 22.88 27.74 -41.47
C ALA A 481 23.96 28.70 -41.98
N LEU A 482 25.23 28.37 -41.77
CA LEU A 482 26.36 29.17 -42.26
C LEU A 482 26.36 29.27 -43.79
N TYR A 483 26.32 28.13 -44.49
CA TYR A 483 26.41 28.12 -45.96
C TYR A 483 25.12 28.61 -46.62
N ALA A 484 23.95 28.24 -46.10
CA ALA A 484 22.67 28.77 -46.56
C ALA A 484 22.62 30.31 -46.46
N SER A 485 23.19 30.89 -45.40
CA SER A 485 23.28 32.35 -45.25
C SER A 485 24.23 33.00 -46.26
N ILE A 486 25.37 32.36 -46.54
CA ILE A 486 26.34 32.82 -47.55
C ILE A 486 25.69 32.80 -48.94
N ASP A 487 25.02 31.71 -49.28
CA ASP A 487 24.39 31.50 -50.58
C ASP A 487 23.04 32.22 -50.72
N ARG A 488 22.55 32.83 -49.63
CA ARG A 488 21.22 33.47 -49.53
C ARG A 488 20.09 32.53 -49.93
N PHE A 489 20.23 31.27 -49.55
CA PHE A 489 19.28 30.21 -49.86
C PHE A 489 17.88 30.56 -49.32
N ASP A 490 16.90 30.59 -50.21
CA ASP A 490 15.48 30.76 -49.90
C ASP A 490 14.72 29.47 -50.25
N PRO A 491 14.29 28.66 -49.26
CA PRO A 491 13.60 27.39 -49.54
C PRO A 491 12.29 27.55 -50.33
N ALA A 492 11.70 28.75 -50.39
CA ALA A 492 10.51 29.00 -51.20
C ALA A 492 10.84 29.20 -52.69
N ARG A 493 12.04 29.69 -53.00
CA ARG A 493 12.49 30.06 -54.36
C ARG A 493 13.51 29.07 -54.93
N ASP A 494 14.45 28.63 -54.09
CA ASP A 494 15.57 27.78 -54.44
C ASP A 494 15.18 26.31 -54.29
N ARG A 495 14.29 25.84 -55.18
CA ARG A 495 13.74 24.47 -55.16
C ARG A 495 14.73 23.37 -55.56
N GLY A 496 16.01 23.70 -55.73
CA GLY A 496 17.07 22.77 -56.13
C GLY A 496 16.93 22.24 -57.57
N GLY A 497 17.88 21.40 -57.96
CA GLY A 497 17.84 20.61 -59.20
C GLY A 497 17.28 19.20 -58.99
N ALA A 498 17.45 18.31 -59.97
CA ALA A 498 17.09 16.90 -59.80
C ALA A 498 17.93 16.28 -58.65
N PRO A 499 17.30 15.62 -57.65
CA PRO A 499 18.02 15.03 -56.53
C PRO A 499 19.09 14.03 -56.99
N THR A 500 20.30 14.15 -56.47
CA THR A 500 21.36 13.18 -56.71
C THR A 500 21.01 11.82 -56.10
N VAL A 501 21.84 10.79 -56.36
CA VAL A 501 21.68 9.49 -55.67
C VAL A 501 21.81 9.67 -54.15
N LEU A 502 22.72 10.55 -53.71
CA LEU A 502 22.97 10.81 -52.30
C LEU A 502 21.79 11.54 -51.63
N ASP A 503 21.18 12.51 -52.33
CA ASP A 503 19.97 13.21 -51.87
C ASP A 503 18.77 12.27 -51.75
N ARG A 504 18.56 11.41 -52.76
CA ARG A 504 17.50 10.39 -52.71
C ARG A 504 17.72 9.40 -51.58
N TRP A 505 18.97 9.02 -51.32
CA TRP A 505 19.31 8.12 -50.23
C TRP A 505 18.98 8.75 -48.87
N ILE A 506 19.46 9.97 -48.56
CA ILE A 506 19.20 10.58 -47.25
C ILE A 506 17.72 10.87 -47.03
N LEU A 507 16.98 11.26 -48.07
CA LEU A 507 15.51 11.41 -48.00
C LEU A 507 14.80 10.07 -47.75
N SER A 508 15.27 8.98 -48.35
CA SER A 508 14.77 7.64 -48.07
C SER A 508 15.07 7.20 -46.63
N ARG A 509 16.25 7.56 -46.09
CA ARG A 509 16.60 7.32 -44.69
C ARG A 509 15.69 8.12 -43.76
N LEU A 510 15.48 9.41 -44.03
CA LEU A 510 14.56 10.25 -43.28
C LEU A 510 13.15 9.65 -43.25
N SER A 511 12.61 9.26 -44.41
CA SER A 511 11.28 8.64 -44.48
C SER A 511 11.19 7.35 -43.68
N SER A 512 12.25 6.54 -43.67
CA SER A 512 12.29 5.28 -42.90
C SER A 512 12.37 5.57 -41.40
N THR A 513 13.22 6.51 -40.99
CA THR A 513 13.34 6.95 -39.59
C THR A 513 12.01 7.55 -39.10
N THR A 514 11.33 8.37 -39.91
CA THR A 514 10.01 8.91 -39.55
C THR A 514 9.01 7.79 -39.32
N ALA A 515 8.94 6.78 -40.21
CA ALA A 515 8.04 5.65 -40.04
C ALA A 515 8.36 4.83 -38.78
N GLU A 516 9.64 4.58 -38.49
CA GLU A 516 10.10 3.87 -37.29
C GLU A 516 9.74 4.65 -36.01
N VAL A 517 9.97 5.96 -36.00
CA VAL A 517 9.67 6.83 -34.85
C VAL A 517 8.17 6.88 -34.58
N VAL A 518 7.34 7.09 -35.61
CA VAL A 518 5.88 7.14 -35.47
C VAL A 518 5.35 5.82 -34.92
N ALA A 519 5.74 4.69 -35.52
CA ALA A 519 5.27 3.37 -35.08
C ALA A 519 5.67 3.05 -33.64
N ALA A 520 6.88 3.44 -33.21
CA ALA A 520 7.33 3.22 -31.85
C ALA A 520 6.57 4.09 -30.83
N LEU A 521 6.39 5.37 -31.12
CA LEU A 521 5.66 6.29 -30.25
C LEU A 521 4.16 5.96 -30.15
N ASP A 522 3.54 5.45 -31.22
CA ASP A 522 2.16 4.91 -31.20
C ASP A 522 2.00 3.72 -30.24
N SER A 523 3.11 3.07 -29.86
CA SER A 523 3.17 1.96 -28.89
C SER A 523 3.79 2.35 -27.55
N TYR A 524 3.96 3.65 -27.30
CA TYR A 524 4.59 4.22 -26.09
C TYR A 524 6.04 3.76 -25.84
N ASP A 525 6.74 3.29 -26.87
CA ASP A 525 8.19 3.04 -26.82
C ASP A 525 8.97 4.33 -27.10
N VAL A 526 9.78 4.76 -26.14
CA VAL A 526 10.63 5.96 -26.23
C VAL A 526 12.10 5.66 -26.51
N VAL A 527 12.53 4.40 -26.42
CA VAL A 527 13.94 4.00 -26.58
C VAL A 527 14.28 3.77 -28.04
N SER A 528 13.46 2.98 -28.73
CA SER A 528 13.64 2.73 -30.16
C SER A 528 13.65 4.01 -31.02
N PRO A 529 12.73 4.99 -30.82
CA PRO A 529 12.77 6.23 -31.60
C PRO A 529 14.01 7.06 -31.30
N ALA A 530 14.48 7.10 -30.04
CA ALA A 530 15.72 7.79 -29.69
C ALA A 530 16.93 7.18 -30.44
N ALA A 531 17.04 5.85 -30.45
CA ALA A 531 18.10 5.16 -31.20
C ALA A 531 17.99 5.37 -32.72
N ALA A 532 16.77 5.42 -33.27
CA ALA A 532 16.54 5.69 -34.69
C ALA A 532 16.98 7.11 -35.11
N LEU A 533 16.68 8.09 -34.26
CA LEU A 533 17.09 9.48 -34.45
C LEU A 533 18.61 9.64 -34.33
N GLU A 534 19.25 8.99 -33.35
CA GLU A 534 20.71 8.97 -33.21
C GLU A 534 21.40 8.42 -34.45
N ARG A 535 20.92 7.29 -34.98
CA ARG A 535 21.46 6.70 -36.22
C ARG A 535 21.30 7.63 -37.42
N PHE A 536 20.12 8.26 -37.58
CA PHE A 536 19.87 9.16 -38.71
C PHE A 536 20.76 10.40 -38.66
N VAL A 537 20.94 11.01 -37.48
CA VAL A 537 21.81 12.18 -37.32
C VAL A 537 23.27 11.83 -37.58
N ASP A 538 23.72 10.65 -37.16
CA ASP A 538 25.05 10.14 -37.52
C ASP A 538 25.20 9.97 -39.05
N GLU A 539 24.23 9.33 -39.71
CA GLU A 539 24.21 9.18 -41.18
C GLU A 539 24.21 10.54 -41.90
N LEU A 540 23.45 11.53 -41.40
CA LEU A 540 23.41 12.89 -41.93
C LEU A 540 24.77 13.58 -41.82
N SER A 541 25.38 13.55 -40.64
CA SER A 541 26.64 14.24 -40.36
C SER A 541 27.84 13.53 -41.01
N ASN A 542 28.02 12.25 -40.67
CA ASN A 542 29.22 11.49 -41.02
C ASN A 542 29.17 10.88 -42.42
N TRP A 543 28.01 10.81 -43.07
CA TRP A 543 27.94 10.34 -44.45
C TRP A 543 27.50 11.43 -45.42
N TYR A 544 26.28 11.94 -45.28
CA TYR A 544 25.71 12.89 -46.24
C TYR A 544 26.56 14.17 -46.30
N ILE A 545 26.63 14.95 -45.22
CA ILE A 545 27.39 16.21 -45.17
C ILE A 545 28.86 15.99 -45.51
N ARG A 546 29.49 14.96 -44.94
CA ARG A 546 30.91 14.67 -45.18
C ARG A 546 31.25 14.42 -46.65
N THR A 547 30.34 13.79 -47.40
CA THR A 547 30.54 13.45 -48.81
C THR A 547 29.98 14.48 -49.78
N SER A 548 29.11 15.40 -49.33
CA SER A 548 28.50 16.46 -50.15
C SER A 548 29.05 17.88 -49.92
N ARG A 549 29.89 18.10 -48.90
CA ARG A 549 30.44 19.43 -48.55
C ARG A 549 31.47 20.04 -49.55
N ARG A 550 31.77 19.38 -50.66
CA ARG A 550 32.83 19.77 -51.60
C ARG A 550 32.27 20.41 -52.86
#